data_AF-A0A9E3JBH0-F1
#
_entry.id   AF-A0A9E3JBH0-F1
#
_cell.length_a   1.000
_cell.length_b   1.000
_cell.length_c   1.000
_cell.angle_alpha   90.00
_cell.angle_beta   90.00
_cell.angle_gamma   90.00
#
_symmetry.space_group_name_H-M   'P 1'
#
loop_
_entity.id
_entity.type
_entity.pdbx_description
1 polymer ?
#
loop_
_entity_poly.entity_id
_entity_poly.type
_entity_poly.pdbx_seq_one_letter_code
_entity_poly.pdbx_strand_id
1 'polypeptide(L)' 'ELPRGKKVDLGTVGTIEEVLAGPSHIPDGSMNFFGALRRAMATTGYSELKEFQRVEVTVADSQHKR' A
#
# COMPACT_ATOMS: atom_id res chain seq x y z
N GLU A 1 40.83 4.99 -2.24
CA GLU A 1 39.48 5.59 -2.25
C GLU A 1 38.52 4.69 -1.46
N LEU A 2 37.62 5.27 -0.66
CA LEU A 2 36.58 4.51 0.05
C LEU A 2 35.33 4.46 -0.84
N PRO A 3 34.62 3.32 -0.94
CA PRO A 3 33.41 3.24 -1.75
C PRO A 3 32.34 4.14 -1.13
N ARG A 4 32.18 5.34 -1.69
CA ARG A 4 31.01 6.17 -1.41
C ARG A 4 29.87 5.55 -2.21
N GLY A 5 28.85 5.06 -1.51
CA GLY A 5 27.65 4.52 -2.14
C GLY A 5 27.07 5.51 -3.17
N LYS A 6 26.65 5.00 -4.32
CA LYS A 6 26.01 5.81 -5.36
C LYS A 6 24.68 6.33 -4.84
N LYS A 7 24.50 7.65 -4.78
CA LYS A 7 23.19 8.26 -4.57
C LYS A 7 22.36 8.07 -5.84
N VAL A 8 21.14 7.57 -5.69
CA VAL A 8 20.18 7.40 -6.78
C VAL A 8 18.95 8.22 -6.44
N ASP A 9 18.48 9.01 -7.39
CA ASP A 9 17.20 9.69 -7.29
C ASP A 9 16.09 8.71 -7.68
N LEU A 10 15.08 8.60 -6.82
CA LEU A 10 13.95 7.68 -6.98
C LEU A 10 12.69 8.41 -7.48
N GLY A 11 12.70 9.75 -7.53
CA GLY A 11 11.53 10.57 -7.83
C GLY A 11 10.44 10.49 -6.75
N THR A 12 9.26 11.01 -7.10
CA THR A 12 8.05 10.97 -6.27
C THR A 12 6.88 10.42 -7.09
N VAL A 13 6.08 9.57 -6.46
CA VAL A 13 4.88 8.99 -7.12
C VAL A 13 3.74 10.00 -7.22
N GLY A 14 3.65 10.96 -6.29
CA GLY A 14 2.64 12.01 -6.26
C GLY A 14 2.80 12.91 -5.03
N THR A 15 1.84 13.79 -4.80
CA THR A 15 1.74 14.57 -3.56
C THR A 15 1.39 13.66 -2.38
N ILE A 16 1.71 14.10 -1.15
CA ILE A 16 1.29 13.36 0.06
C ILE A 16 -0.22 13.19 0.14
N GLU A 17 -0.99 14.18 -0.31
CA GLU A 17 -2.45 14.11 -0.36
C GLU A 17 -2.94 13.00 -1.30
N GLU A 18 -2.41 12.92 -2.52
CA GLU A 18 -2.75 11.84 -3.47
C GLU A 18 -2.33 10.46 -2.94
N VAL A 19 -1.16 10.37 -2.32
CA VAL A 19 -0.64 9.13 -1.74
C VAL A 19 -1.54 8.63 -0.60
N LEU A 20 -1.96 9.50 0.31
CA LEU A 20 -2.76 9.12 1.47
C LEU A 20 -4.26 9.01 1.15
N ALA A 21 -4.82 10.01 0.49
CA ALA A 21 -6.26 10.21 0.33
C ALA A 21 -6.78 10.07 -1.12
N GLY A 22 -5.87 10.05 -2.11
CA GLY A 22 -6.22 9.96 -3.53
C GLY A 22 -6.54 11.31 -4.19
N PRO A 23 -6.98 11.31 -5.46
CA PRO A 23 -7.26 10.14 -6.29
C PRO A 23 -5.99 9.36 -6.68
N SER A 24 -6.17 8.08 -7.03
CA SER A 24 -5.09 7.27 -7.59
C SER A 24 -5.09 7.43 -9.10
N HIS A 25 -3.97 7.85 -9.69
CA HIS A 25 -3.85 8.00 -11.15
C HIS A 25 -3.46 6.70 -11.86
N ILE A 26 -2.90 5.75 -11.10
CA ILE A 26 -2.46 4.44 -11.57
C ILE A 26 -3.00 3.33 -10.65
N PRO A 27 -3.33 2.13 -11.17
CA PRO A 27 -3.90 1.05 -10.38
C PRO A 27 -2.85 0.13 -9.73
N ASP A 28 -1.64 0.63 -9.44
CA ASP A 28 -0.52 -0.17 -8.92
C ASP A 28 -0.45 -0.20 -7.38
N GLY A 29 -1.35 0.50 -6.69
CA GLY A 29 -1.40 0.56 -5.24
C GLY A 29 -0.42 1.56 -4.61
N SER A 30 0.21 2.43 -5.40
CA SER A 30 1.13 3.48 -4.90
C SER A 30 0.41 4.70 -4.29
N MET A 31 -0.90 4.83 -4.46
CA MET A 31 -1.71 5.98 -4.03
C MET A 31 -3.04 5.56 -3.40
N ASN A 32 -3.71 6.53 -2.76
CA ASN A 32 -5.00 6.36 -2.10
C ASN A 32 -4.99 5.26 -1.02
N PHE A 33 -4.02 5.30 -0.11
CA PHE A 33 -3.90 4.32 0.96
C PHE A 33 -5.14 4.23 1.85
N PHE A 34 -5.80 5.36 2.16
CA PHE A 34 -7.01 5.35 2.98
C PHE A 34 -8.20 4.74 2.24
N GLY A 35 -8.35 4.99 0.93
CA GLY A 35 -9.35 4.32 0.12
C GLY A 35 -9.09 2.82 -0.01
N ALA A 36 -7.84 2.42 -0.20
CA ALA A 36 -7.42 1.02 -0.24
C ALA A 36 -7.74 0.29 1.08
N LEU A 37 -7.40 0.90 2.22
CA LEU A 37 -7.71 0.37 3.55
C LEU A 37 -9.23 0.24 3.77
N ARG A 38 -10.01 1.28 3.46
CA ARG A 38 -11.49 1.23 3.55
C ARG A 38 -12.06 0.11 2.70
N ARG A 39 -11.55 -0.10 1.48
CA ARG A 39 -11.98 -1.18 0.60
C ARG A 39 -11.64 -2.54 1.22
N ALA A 40 -10.42 -2.73 1.71
CA ALA A 40 -10.00 -3.98 2.36
C ALA A 40 -10.88 -4.31 3.58
N MET A 41 -11.16 -3.32 4.42
CA MET A 41 -12.07 -3.44 5.56
C MET A 41 -13.50 -3.81 5.11
N ALA A 42 -14.04 -3.13 4.09
CA ALA A 42 -15.37 -3.43 3.56
C ALA A 42 -15.46 -4.86 2.99
N THR A 43 -14.44 -5.31 2.26
CA THR A 43 -14.38 -6.67 1.68
C THR A 43 -14.32 -7.76 2.74
N THR A 44 -13.72 -7.46 3.89
CA THR A 44 -13.56 -8.41 5.01
C THR A 44 -14.62 -8.24 6.10
N GLY A 45 -15.55 -7.30 5.94
CA GLY A 45 -16.71 -7.14 6.83
C GLY A 45 -16.46 -6.29 8.08
N TYR A 46 -15.42 -5.45 8.09
CA TYR A 46 -15.08 -4.60 9.24
C TYR A 46 -15.39 -3.13 8.97
N SER A 47 -15.95 -2.44 9.97
CA SER A 47 -16.16 -0.98 9.93
C SER A 47 -15.17 -0.20 10.80
N GLU A 48 -14.52 -0.86 11.77
CA GLU A 48 -13.59 -0.25 12.70
C GLU A 48 -12.18 -0.85 12.63
N LEU A 49 -11.16 0.03 12.70
CA LEU A 49 -9.77 -0.39 12.56
C LEU A 49 -9.33 -1.37 13.66
N LYS A 50 -9.86 -1.20 14.88
CA LYS A 50 -9.51 -2.07 16.01
C LYS A 50 -10.05 -3.49 15.83
N GLU A 51 -11.20 -3.64 15.20
CA GLU A 51 -11.79 -4.93 14.89
C GLU A 51 -11.07 -5.58 13.71
N PHE A 52 -10.71 -4.78 12.70
CA PHE A 52 -9.97 -5.24 11.53
C PHE A 52 -8.61 -5.88 11.87
N GLN A 53 -7.98 -5.51 12.99
CA GLN A 53 -6.77 -6.17 13.50
C GLN A 53 -6.93 -7.68 13.77
N ARG A 54 -8.17 -8.19 13.84
CA ARG A 54 -8.48 -9.61 14.05
C ARG A 54 -8.90 -10.35 12.79
N VAL A 55 -8.76 -9.73 11.60
CA VAL A 55 -9.09 -10.35 10.33
C VAL A 55 -8.34 -11.67 10.14
N GLU A 56 -8.99 -12.65 9.52
CA GLU A 56 -8.34 -13.92 9.14
C GLU A 56 -7.24 -13.67 8.10
N VAL A 57 -6.08 -14.27 8.31
CA VAL A 57 -4.91 -14.12 7.41
C VAL A 57 -4.52 -15.50 6.88
N THR A 58 -4.27 -15.59 5.58
CA THR A 58 -3.74 -16.78 4.93
C THR A 58 -2.31 -16.52 4.47
N VAL A 59 -1.42 -17.51 4.62
CA VAL A 59 -0.07 -17.46 4.07
C VAL A 59 -0.11 -17.94 2.63
N ALA A 60 0.17 -17.03 1.69
CA ALA A 60 0.37 -17.39 0.29
C ALA A 60 1.85 -17.66 0.04
N ASP A 61 2.17 -18.74 -0.68
CA ASP A 61 3.54 -18.97 -1.13
C ASP A 61 3.90 -17.95 -2.22
N SER A 62 5.07 -17.32 -2.05
CA SER A 62 5.63 -16.30 -2.94
C SER A 62 5.80 -16.75 -4.40
N GLN A 63 5.74 -18.06 -4.65
CA GLN A 63 5.84 -18.66 -5.99
C GLN A 63 4.53 -18.63 -6.79
N HIS A 64 3.41 -18.21 -6.20
CA HIS A 64 2.12 -18.13 -6.92
C HIS A 64 1.87 -16.76 -7.59
N LYS A 65 2.91 -16.16 -8.18
CA LYS A 65 2.71 -15.06 -9.13
C LYS A 65 2.27 -15.65 -10.47
N ARG A 66 0.96 -15.72 -10.70
CA ARG A 66 0.39 -15.79 -12.05
C ARG A 66 0.60 -14.46 -12.78
#